data_AF-A0A7Y6AIK3-F1
#
_entry.id   AF-A0A7Y6AIK3-F1
#
_cell.length_a   1.000
_cell.length_b   1.000
_cell.length_c   1.000
_cell.angle_alpha   90.00
_cell.angle_beta   90.00
_cell.angle_gamma   90.00
#
_symmetry.space_group_name_H-M   'P 1'
#
loop_
_entity.id
_entity.type
_entity.pdbx_description
1 polymer ?
#
loop_
_entity_poly.entity_id
_entity_poly.type
_entity_poly.pdbx_seq_one_letter_code
_entity_poly.pdbx_strand_id
1 'polypeptide(L)'
;MGRLLSLAATAKPAGTIAESGTGAGVGSAWLHSGLGPKARLITVERDEELARRAAGLFADDPRVSVLTGDWRLLEAHAPFDVFFCDGGGKRDAPASVVELLAPGGLLILDDFTPSPHWPPRYDGQVDELRLLYLTHPSLDATEIRTTATSTAIIAARR
;
A
#
# COMPACT_ATOMS: atom_id res chain seq x y z
N MET A 1 3.16 -7.56 9.20
CA MET A 1 2.96 -6.89 7.91
C MET A 1 3.45 -7.73 6.74
N GLY A 2 4.74 -7.99 6.57
CA GLY A 2 5.28 -8.60 5.34
C GLY A 2 4.54 -9.81 4.74
N ARG A 3 4.17 -10.82 5.55
CA ARG A 3 3.39 -11.97 5.04
C ARG A 3 2.02 -11.60 4.48
N LEU A 4 1.37 -10.55 5.01
CA LEU A 4 0.12 -10.02 4.46
C LEU A 4 0.36 -9.44 3.06
N LEU A 5 1.42 -8.65 2.88
CA LEU A 5 1.78 -8.07 1.58
C LEU A 5 2.05 -9.16 0.54
N SER A 6 2.86 -10.17 0.91
CA SER A 6 3.13 -11.31 0.03
C SER A 6 1.87 -12.09 -0.32
N LEU A 7 0.95 -12.29 0.64
CA LEU A 7 -0.33 -12.95 0.40
C LEU A 7 -1.20 -12.15 -0.58
N ALA A 8 -1.30 -10.84 -0.39
CA ALA A 8 -2.09 -9.97 -1.26
C ALA A 8 -1.55 -9.98 -2.70
N ALA A 9 -0.22 -9.90 -2.86
CA ALA A 9 0.44 -10.01 -4.16
C ALA A 9 0.18 -11.37 -4.82
N THR A 10 0.30 -12.47 -4.06
CA THR A 10 0.06 -13.84 -4.52
C THR A 10 -1.37 -14.03 -5.04
N ALA A 11 -2.34 -13.38 -4.40
CA ALA A 11 -3.74 -13.43 -4.81
C ALA A 11 -4.02 -12.78 -6.17
N LYS A 12 -3.07 -12.02 -6.73
CA LYS A 12 -3.18 -11.31 -8.01
C LYS A 12 -2.04 -11.71 -8.96
N PRO A 13 -2.00 -12.97 -9.45
CA PRO A 13 -0.83 -13.52 -10.17
C PRO A 13 -0.52 -12.86 -11.53
N ALA A 14 -1.43 -12.03 -12.05
CA ALA A 14 -1.27 -11.21 -13.24
C ALA A 14 -1.60 -9.73 -12.97
N GLY A 15 -1.63 -9.32 -11.70
CA GLY A 15 -2.10 -8.00 -11.29
C GLY A 15 -1.05 -6.90 -11.40
N THR A 16 -1.53 -5.66 -11.35
CA THR A 16 -0.70 -4.48 -11.17
C THR A 16 -0.63 -4.12 -9.70
N ILE A 17 0.56 -4.22 -9.12
CA ILE A 17 0.82 -3.98 -7.70
C ILE A 17 1.55 -2.65 -7.56
N ALA A 18 1.09 -1.80 -6.65
CA ALA A 18 1.69 -0.52 -6.36
C ALA A 18 2.14 -0.40 -4.89
N GLU A 19 3.21 0.36 -4.68
CA GLU A 19 3.65 0.83 -3.38
C GLU A 19 3.98 2.33 -3.43
N SER A 20 3.46 3.10 -2.48
CA SER A 20 3.95 4.45 -2.22
C SER A 20 4.78 4.42 -0.94
N GLY A 21 6.02 4.89 -1.01
CA GLY A 21 7.00 4.78 0.08
C GLY A 21 7.81 3.49 0.02
N THR A 22 8.69 3.34 -0.98
CA THR A 22 9.60 2.19 -1.09
C THR A 22 10.53 2.08 0.14
N GLY A 23 10.98 3.22 0.69
CA GLY A 23 11.96 3.29 1.76
C GLY A 23 13.21 2.48 1.44
N ALA A 24 13.64 1.64 2.37
CA ALA A 24 14.77 0.73 2.16
C ALA A 24 14.44 -0.54 1.33
N GLY A 25 13.21 -0.68 0.82
CA GLY A 25 12.78 -1.80 -0.02
C GLY A 25 12.20 -3.01 0.72
N VAL A 26 11.93 -2.91 2.02
CA VAL A 26 11.41 -4.04 2.81
C VAL A 26 9.98 -4.41 2.42
N GLY A 27 9.08 -3.42 2.30
CA GLY A 27 7.71 -3.63 1.83
C GLY A 27 7.70 -4.18 0.40
N SER A 28 8.49 -3.54 -0.48
CA SER A 28 8.69 -3.96 -1.86
C SER A 28 9.17 -5.41 -1.97
N ALA A 29 10.11 -5.84 -1.13
CA ALA A 29 10.62 -7.21 -1.13
C ALA A 29 9.53 -8.23 -0.74
N TRP A 30 8.64 -7.90 0.20
CA TRP A 30 7.51 -8.76 0.55
C TRP A 30 6.43 -8.80 -0.54
N LEU A 31 6.15 -7.68 -1.21
CA LEU A 31 5.28 -7.68 -2.37
C LEU A 31 5.88 -8.51 -3.51
N HIS A 32 7.18 -8.31 -3.78
CA HIS A 32 7.95 -9.06 -4.78
C HIS A 32 7.96 -10.57 -4.50
N SER A 33 8.09 -11.00 -3.25
CA SER A 33 8.10 -12.43 -2.92
C SER A 33 6.79 -13.15 -3.23
N GLY A 34 5.67 -12.42 -3.31
CA GLY A 34 4.38 -12.95 -3.78
C GLY A 34 4.07 -12.63 -5.24
N LEU A 35 4.97 -11.99 -5.98
CA LEU A 35 4.70 -11.44 -7.30
C LEU A 35 4.57 -12.56 -8.35
N GLY A 36 3.37 -12.71 -8.89
CA GLY A 36 3.09 -13.69 -9.93
C GLY A 36 3.88 -13.46 -11.23
N PRO A 37 4.02 -14.49 -12.08
CA PRO A 37 4.88 -14.44 -13.28
C PRO A 37 4.40 -13.44 -14.34
N LYS A 38 3.13 -13.04 -14.30
CA LYS A 38 2.53 -12.03 -15.20
C LYS A 38 2.21 -10.72 -14.50
N ALA A 39 2.47 -10.63 -13.20
CA ALA A 39 2.23 -9.44 -12.41
C ALA A 39 3.41 -8.46 -12.55
N ARG A 40 3.16 -7.19 -12.23
CA ARG A 40 4.19 -6.15 -12.14
C ARG A 40 4.07 -5.40 -10.82
N LEU A 41 5.20 -4.95 -10.30
CA LEU A 41 5.31 -4.15 -9.07
C LEU A 41 5.89 -2.78 -9.43
N ILE A 42 5.16 -1.71 -9.12
CA ILE A 42 5.63 -0.34 -9.28
C ILE A 42 5.70 0.29 -7.89
N THR A 43 6.88 0.78 -7.52
CA THR A 43 7.06 1.46 -6.23
C THR A 43 7.58 2.87 -6.46
N VAL A 44 7.24 3.81 -5.57
CA VAL A 44 7.74 5.18 -5.59
C VAL A 44 8.42 5.51 -4.27
N GLU A 45 9.60 6.12 -4.36
CA GLU A 45 10.30 6.74 -3.24
C GLU A 45 10.79 8.14 -3.60
N ARG A 46 10.64 9.07 -2.66
CA ARG A 46 11.01 10.48 -2.84
C ARG A 46 12.50 10.70 -2.59
N ASP A 47 13.10 9.97 -1.67
CA ASP A 47 14.54 10.01 -1.43
C ASP A 47 15.29 9.27 -2.55
N GLU A 48 16.09 10.02 -3.31
CA GLU A 48 16.80 9.49 -4.48
C GLU A 48 17.80 8.38 -4.13
N GLU A 49 18.47 8.46 -2.98
CA GLU A 49 19.46 7.45 -2.58
C GLU A 49 18.77 6.16 -2.15
N LEU A 50 17.65 6.25 -1.42
CA LEU A 50 16.82 5.10 -1.07
C LEU A 50 16.21 4.45 -2.33
N ALA A 51 15.65 5.25 -3.23
CA ALA A 51 15.09 4.78 -4.49
C ALA A 51 16.13 4.04 -5.33
N ARG A 52 17.34 4.61 -5.46
CA ARG A 52 18.47 4.00 -6.18
C ARG A 52 18.91 2.68 -5.55
N ARG A 53 19.01 2.61 -4.22
CA ARG A 53 19.35 1.37 -3.49
C ARG A 53 18.29 0.29 -3.70
N ALA A 54 17.02 0.64 -3.55
CA ALA A 54 15.91 -0.28 -3.74
C ALA A 54 15.83 -0.76 -5.20
N ALA A 55 16.04 0.11 -6.19
CA ALA A 55 16.14 -0.29 -7.60
C ALA A 55 17.25 -1.33 -7.82
N GLY A 56 18.39 -1.17 -7.15
CA GLY A 56 19.50 -2.13 -7.19
C GLY A 56 19.13 -3.52 -6.63
N LEU A 57 18.22 -3.61 -5.65
CA LEU A 57 17.76 -4.90 -5.11
C LEU A 57 16.95 -5.71 -6.13
N PHE A 58 16.30 -5.03 -7.08
CA PHE A 58 15.38 -5.66 -8.05
C PHE A 58 15.88 -5.56 -9.50
N ALA A 59 17.15 -5.19 -9.71
CA ALA A 59 17.71 -4.93 -11.03
C ALA A 59 17.61 -6.12 -12.00
N ASP A 60 17.60 -7.35 -11.47
CA ASP A 60 17.51 -8.58 -12.25
C ASP A 60 16.07 -9.02 -12.59
N ASP A 61 15.05 -8.30 -12.11
CA ASP A 61 13.64 -8.62 -12.35
C ASP A 61 12.90 -7.47 -13.07
N PRO A 62 12.66 -7.57 -14.39
CA PRO A 62 12.03 -6.50 -15.16
C PRO A 62 10.55 -6.26 -14.81
N ARG A 63 9.95 -7.12 -13.97
CA ARG A 63 8.58 -6.92 -13.47
C ARG A 63 8.51 -5.85 -12.37
N VAL A 64 9.64 -5.44 -11.80
CA VAL A 64 9.72 -4.44 -10.74
C VAL A 64 10.24 -3.13 -11.30
N SER A 65 9.56 -2.04 -10.98
CA SER A 65 9.98 -0.68 -11.32
C SER A 65 9.97 0.17 -10.06
N VAL A 66 11.15 0.70 -9.70
CA VAL A 66 11.30 1.64 -8.58
C VAL A 66 11.45 3.04 -9.18
N LEU A 67 10.44 3.87 -9.00
CA LEU A 67 10.41 5.25 -9.47
C LEU A 67 10.95 6.17 -8.38
N THR A 68 11.69 7.20 -8.78
CA THR A 68 12.17 8.24 -7.88
C THR A 68 11.30 9.49 -8.03
N GLY A 69 10.62 9.92 -6.96
CA GLY A 69 9.84 11.14 -6.95
C GLY A 69 8.59 11.11 -6.07
N ASP A 70 7.58 11.88 -6.49
CA ASP A 70 6.31 11.97 -5.76
C ASP A 70 5.40 10.77 -6.03
N TRP A 71 4.63 10.36 -5.02
CA TRP A 71 3.73 9.21 -5.10
C TRP A 71 2.73 9.29 -6.26
N ARG A 72 2.39 10.50 -6.72
CA ARG A 72 1.52 10.74 -7.89
C ARG A 72 2.08 10.16 -9.20
N LEU A 73 3.37 9.85 -9.28
CA LEU A 73 3.92 9.10 -10.42
C LEU A 73 3.23 7.73 -10.61
N LEU A 74 2.67 7.15 -9.55
CA LEU A 74 1.88 5.92 -9.63
C LEU A 74 0.62 6.08 -10.48
N GLU A 75 0.06 7.28 -10.61
CA GLU A 75 -1.20 7.52 -11.35
C GLU A 75 -1.13 7.02 -12.80
N ALA A 76 0.04 7.10 -13.43
CA ALA A 76 0.27 6.62 -14.80
C ALA A 76 0.23 5.09 -14.96
N HIS A 77 0.24 4.35 -13.85
CA HIS A 77 0.31 2.89 -13.83
C HIS A 77 -0.98 2.22 -13.33
N ALA A 78 -1.94 3.01 -12.84
CA ALA A 78 -3.25 2.56 -12.41
C ALA A 78 -4.09 1.99 -13.59
N PRO A 79 -5.11 1.17 -13.31
CA PRO A 79 -5.62 0.78 -11.99
C PRO A 79 -4.81 -0.33 -11.29
N PHE A 80 -4.84 -0.35 -9.96
CA PHE A 80 -4.09 -1.29 -9.12
C PHE A 80 -4.95 -2.40 -8.54
N ASP A 81 -4.46 -3.63 -8.68
CA ASP A 81 -5.04 -4.82 -8.06
C ASP A 81 -4.67 -4.94 -6.58
N VAL A 82 -3.50 -4.41 -6.22
CA VAL A 82 -3.04 -4.21 -4.84
C VAL A 82 -2.31 -2.87 -4.77
N PHE A 83 -2.67 -2.02 -3.83
CA PHE A 83 -1.94 -0.80 -3.51
C PHE A 83 -1.56 -0.80 -2.03
N PHE A 84 -0.27 -0.93 -1.75
CA PHE A 84 0.28 -0.68 -0.42
C PHE A 84 0.64 0.80 -0.28
N CYS A 85 -0.11 1.55 0.51
CA CYS A 85 0.11 2.98 0.69
C CYS A 85 0.73 3.26 2.07
N ASP A 86 2.06 3.26 2.09
CA ASP A 86 2.89 3.41 3.30
C ASP A 86 3.48 4.83 3.42
N GLY A 87 3.64 5.53 2.29
CA GLY A 87 4.18 6.87 2.18
C GLY A 87 3.10 7.93 1.86
N GLY A 88 3.32 8.67 0.76
CA GLY A 88 2.41 9.71 0.30
C GLY A 88 1.09 9.17 -0.25
N GLY A 89 0.05 10.01 -0.24
CA GLY A 89 -1.30 9.67 -0.72
C GLY A 89 -2.27 9.43 0.44
N LYS A 90 -1.86 8.62 1.44
CA LYS A 90 -2.76 8.21 2.54
C LYS A 90 -3.41 9.39 3.26
N ARG A 91 -2.65 10.45 3.53
CA ARG A 91 -3.14 11.65 4.26
C ARG A 91 -3.52 12.81 3.33
N ASP A 92 -2.75 13.04 2.27
CA ASP A 92 -2.87 14.24 1.44
C ASP A 92 -3.88 14.11 0.29
N ALA A 93 -4.20 12.89 -0.16
CA ALA A 93 -5.15 12.68 -1.24
C ALA A 93 -5.91 11.34 -1.13
N PRO A 94 -6.65 11.11 -0.03
CA PRO A 94 -7.28 9.81 0.22
C PRO A 94 -8.29 9.40 -0.86
N ALA A 95 -9.05 10.36 -1.41
CA ALA A 95 -9.98 10.11 -2.51
C ALA A 95 -9.25 9.60 -3.77
N SER A 96 -8.17 10.27 -4.17
CA SER A 96 -7.35 9.87 -5.31
C SER A 96 -6.76 8.47 -5.11
N VAL A 97 -6.27 8.15 -3.91
CA VAL A 97 -5.76 6.80 -3.59
C VAL A 97 -6.82 5.72 -3.86
N VAL A 98 -8.07 5.95 -3.46
CA VAL A 98 -9.17 4.99 -3.70
C VAL A 98 -9.49 4.88 -5.19
N GLU A 99 -9.44 5.99 -5.94
CA GLU A 99 -9.70 6.01 -7.38
C GLU A 99 -8.66 5.23 -8.20
N LEU A 100 -7.43 5.10 -7.70
CA LEU A 100 -6.35 4.35 -8.35
C LEU A 100 -6.52 2.82 -8.25
N LEU A 101 -7.41 2.32 -7.41
CA LEU A 101 -7.66 0.88 -7.30
C LEU A 101 -8.51 0.37 -8.47
N ALA A 102 -8.23 -0.83 -8.96
CA ALA A 102 -9.18 -1.55 -9.81
C ALA A 102 -10.46 -1.88 -9.01
N PRO A 103 -11.61 -2.12 -9.65
CA PRO A 103 -12.74 -2.78 -9.00
C PRO A 103 -12.30 -4.11 -8.38
N GLY A 104 -12.58 -4.34 -7.10
CA GLY A 104 -12.07 -5.48 -6.33
C GLY A 104 -10.55 -5.45 -6.03
N GLY A 105 -9.90 -4.31 -6.28
CA GLY A 105 -8.50 -4.05 -5.91
C GLY A 105 -8.36 -3.85 -4.40
N LEU A 106 -7.24 -4.31 -3.84
CA LEU A 106 -6.96 -4.23 -2.42
C LEU A 106 -6.11 -3.01 -2.09
N LEU A 107 -6.57 -2.19 -1.14
CA LEU A 107 -5.78 -1.15 -0.49
C LEU A 107 -5.28 -1.66 0.85
N ILE A 108 -4.00 -1.48 1.13
CA ILE A 108 -3.38 -1.81 2.41
C ILE A 108 -2.69 -0.55 2.93
N LEU A 109 -3.02 -0.15 4.17
CA LEU A 109 -2.45 1.00 4.85
C LEU A 109 -1.83 0.54 6.17
N ASP A 110 -0.55 0.83 6.41
CA ASP A 110 0.13 0.54 7.69
C ASP A 110 0.26 1.80 8.56
N ASP A 111 0.94 1.67 9.69
CA ASP A 111 1.22 2.72 10.69
C ASP A 111 0.01 3.20 11.51
N PHE A 112 -1.00 2.36 11.67
CA PHE A 112 -2.08 2.65 12.61
C PHE A 112 -1.76 2.05 13.99
N THR A 113 -2.02 2.83 15.04
CA THR A 113 -1.98 2.31 16.40
C THR A 113 -3.29 1.55 16.68
N PRO A 114 -3.28 0.39 17.36
CA PRO A 114 -4.51 -0.30 17.74
C PRO A 114 -5.45 0.60 18.54
N SER A 115 -6.72 0.69 18.13
CA SER A 115 -7.77 1.39 18.87
C SER A 115 -8.87 0.40 19.25
N PRO A 116 -9.16 0.20 20.54
CA PRO A 116 -10.27 -0.66 20.97
C PRO A 116 -11.63 0.05 20.93
N HIS A 117 -11.67 1.36 20.62
CA HIS A 117 -12.87 2.18 20.66
C HIS A 117 -13.42 2.48 19.26
N TRP A 118 -14.73 2.75 19.19
CA TRP A 118 -15.40 3.34 18.03
C TRP A 118 -16.07 4.67 18.41
N PRO A 119 -15.87 5.77 17.65
CA PRO A 119 -14.93 5.90 16.53
C PRO A 119 -13.46 5.66 16.98
N PRO A 120 -12.57 5.26 16.05
CA PRO A 120 -11.19 4.96 16.39
C PRO A 120 -10.49 6.18 16.96
N ARG A 121 -9.53 5.96 17.88
CA ARG A 121 -8.78 7.04 18.52
C ARG A 121 -7.27 6.85 18.42
N TYR A 122 -6.58 7.97 18.28
CA TYR A 122 -5.13 8.09 18.37
C TYR A 122 -4.78 9.30 19.24
N ASP A 123 -3.91 9.08 20.24
CA ASP A 123 -3.51 10.10 21.22
C ASP A 123 -4.69 10.88 21.85
N GLY A 124 -5.73 10.13 22.23
CA GLY A 124 -6.94 10.67 22.87
C GLY A 124 -7.93 11.38 21.93
N GLN A 125 -7.56 11.64 20.67
CA GLN A 125 -8.42 12.25 19.66
C GLN A 125 -9.01 11.21 18.71
N VAL A 126 -10.05 11.58 17.96
CA VAL A 126 -10.58 10.74 16.88
C VAL A 126 -9.52 10.61 15.79
N ASP A 127 -9.24 9.38 15.38
CA ASP A 127 -8.36 9.07 14.26
C ASP A 127 -9.16 9.23 12.95
N GLU A 128 -9.26 10.47 12.49
CA GLU A 128 -10.03 10.84 11.30
C GLU A 128 -9.55 10.13 10.04
N LEU A 129 -8.23 9.88 9.92
CA LEU A 129 -7.66 9.16 8.79
C LEU A 129 -8.18 7.73 8.74
N ARG A 130 -8.08 7.02 9.87
CA ARG A 130 -8.58 5.65 9.99
C ARG A 130 -10.08 5.58 9.79
N LEU A 131 -10.82 6.50 10.42
CA LEU A 131 -12.27 6.58 10.29
C LEU A 131 -12.66 6.77 8.82
N LEU A 132 -12.00 7.69 8.10
CA LEU A 132 -12.24 7.96 6.68
C LEU A 132 -12.16 6.68 5.85
N TYR A 133 -11.08 5.90 5.97
CA TYR A 133 -10.91 4.69 5.17
C TYR A 133 -11.86 3.57 5.60
N LEU A 134 -12.14 3.42 6.89
CA LEU A 134 -13.06 2.40 7.41
C LEU A 134 -14.53 2.69 7.03
N THR A 135 -14.90 3.95 6.80
CA THR A 135 -16.28 4.35 6.47
C THR A 135 -16.44 4.87 5.05
N HIS A 136 -15.41 4.78 4.20
CA HIS A 136 -15.50 5.28 2.84
C HIS A 136 -16.65 4.55 2.11
N PRO A 137 -17.56 5.25 1.38
CA PRO A 137 -18.42 4.59 0.38
C PRO A 137 -17.49 3.91 -0.65
N SER A 138 -17.83 3.16 -1.67
CA SER A 138 -16.80 2.54 -2.56
C SER A 138 -15.75 1.59 -1.92
N LEU A 139 -15.56 1.50 -0.59
CA LEU A 139 -14.68 0.54 0.07
C LEU A 139 -15.49 -0.42 0.93
N ASP A 140 -15.13 -1.69 0.90
CA ASP A 140 -15.40 -2.64 1.96
C ASP A 140 -14.11 -2.81 2.76
N ALA A 141 -14.07 -2.23 3.96
CA ALA A 141 -12.85 -2.06 4.74
C ALA A 141 -12.93 -2.76 6.09
N THR A 142 -11.78 -3.28 6.53
CA THR A 142 -11.57 -3.78 7.88
C THR A 142 -10.14 -3.47 8.30
N GLU A 143 -9.80 -3.88 9.51
CA GLU A 143 -8.46 -3.71 10.04
C GLU A 143 -8.02 -4.94 10.81
N ILE A 144 -6.71 -5.18 10.79
CA ILE A 144 -6.10 -6.28 11.50
C ILE A 144 -4.90 -5.80 12.29
N ARG A 145 -4.72 -6.35 13.48
CA ARG A 145 -3.49 -6.15 14.24
C ARG A 145 -2.35 -6.87 13.54
N THR A 146 -1.31 -6.14 13.19
CA THR A 146 -0.11 -6.71 12.57
C THR A 146 0.95 -7.03 13.63
N THR A 147 0.90 -6.35 14.78
CA THR A 147 1.65 -6.67 16.00
C THR A 147 0.82 -6.32 17.25
N ALA A 148 1.42 -6.42 18.44
CA ALA A 148 0.79 -5.93 19.66
C ALA A 148 0.55 -4.41 19.63
N THR A 149 1.35 -3.65 18.89
CA THR A 149 1.37 -2.17 18.91
C THR A 149 1.04 -1.53 17.56
N SER A 150 0.77 -2.34 16.52
CA SER A 150 0.46 -1.86 15.18
C SER A 150 -0.75 -2.57 14.59
N THR A 151 -1.49 -1.82 13.79
CA THR A 151 -2.67 -2.23 13.04
C THR A 151 -2.50 -1.77 11.59
N ALA A 152 -3.05 -2.55 10.67
CA ALA A 152 -3.17 -2.15 9.28
C ALA A 152 -4.64 -2.17 8.86
N ILE A 153 -5.01 -1.21 8.03
CA ILE A 153 -6.31 -1.19 7.36
C ILE A 153 -6.16 -1.96 6.05
N ILE A 154 -7.14 -2.82 5.76
CA ILE A 154 -7.26 -3.53 4.49
C ILE A 154 -8.64 -3.23 3.93
N ALA A 155 -8.71 -2.77 2.70
CA ALA A 155 -9.96 -2.46 2.04
C ALA A 155 -10.00 -3.02 0.62
N ALA A 156 -11.17 -3.45 0.17
CA ALA A 156 -11.44 -3.77 -1.22
C ALA A 156 -12.28 -2.65 -1.85
N ARG A 157 -11.95 -2.20 -3.06
CA ARG A 157 -12.82 -1.29 -3.81
C ARG A 157 -14.04 -2.05 -4.34
N ARG A 158 -15.24 -1.53 -4.08
CA ARG A 158 -16.53 -2.04 -4.59
C ARG A 158 -16.70 -1.79 -6.09
#